data_AF-A0A9D1LKL4-F1
#
_entry.id   AF-A0A9D1LKL4-F1
#
_cell.length_a   1.000
_cell.length_b   1.000
_cell.length_c   1.000
_cell.angle_alpha   90.00
_cell.angle_beta   90.00
_cell.angle_gamma   90.00
#
_symmetry.space_group_name_H-M   'P 1'
#
loop_
_entity.id
_entity.type
_entity.pdbx_description
1 polymer ?
#
loop_
_entity_poly.entity_id
_entity_poly.type
_entity_poly.pdbx_seq_one_letter_code
_entity_poly.pdbx_strand_id
1 'polypeptide(L)'
;MMWKESYRLGVDRIDEQHIELFRMTEELIRAIERRASTEAYQKALGFLKDYVIYHFADEEQYQASIGYSGLAEHQKEHSEFTSTVLDYEKKLEANGYDLATLKDLAGMLTAWLIYHVADTGQKIVDREKATYGKKNFGQCVELFSESAAEVMETMAGFDRSNIRLRTVYDHQMQGDVFVEIELVGELRGKAVFGFSKELALYLVNTMTMMELTEIDELVQSALCELTNISCGNAASELAQRRISCDIRPPVTCDGASCGLGVNGVCIDTTAGGLEVVVLVDHEPSL
;
A
#
# COMPACT_ATOMS: atom_id res chain seq x y z
N MET A 1 1.18 19.18 -6.18
CA MET A 1 2.33 18.28 -6.05
C MET A 1 2.00 17.31 -4.93
N MET A 2 2.25 16.02 -5.13
CA MET A 2 1.99 14.93 -4.19
C MET A 2 2.96 14.96 -3.01
N TRP A 3 4.17 15.53 -3.20
CA TRP A 3 5.11 15.79 -2.11
C TRP A 3 4.51 16.71 -1.05
N LYS A 4 4.63 16.30 0.22
CA LYS A 4 4.25 17.06 1.39
C LYS A 4 5.48 17.29 2.26
N GLU A 5 5.58 18.45 2.91
CA GLU A 5 6.71 18.77 3.78
C GLU A 5 6.85 17.80 4.97
N SER A 6 5.74 17.15 5.37
CA SER A 6 5.72 16.09 6.37
C SER A 6 6.52 14.83 5.98
N TYR A 7 6.87 14.67 4.70
CA TYR A 7 7.64 13.54 4.19
C TYR A 7 9.16 13.75 4.29
N ARG A 8 9.60 14.92 4.72
CA ARG A 8 11.03 15.27 4.77
C ARG A 8 11.76 14.46 5.86
N LEU A 9 12.83 13.78 5.46
CA LEU A 9 13.75 13.04 6.34
C LEU A 9 14.76 13.95 7.06
N GLY A 10 15.03 15.12 6.48
CA GLY A 10 16.11 16.02 6.92
C GLY A 10 17.47 15.63 6.34
N VAL A 11 17.47 14.84 5.27
CA VAL A 11 18.66 14.42 4.53
C VAL A 11 18.54 14.99 3.12
N ASP A 12 19.03 16.21 2.93
CA ASP A 12 18.79 17.04 1.74
C ASP A 12 18.87 16.26 0.42
N ARG A 13 19.93 15.45 0.24
CA ARG A 13 20.11 14.65 -0.99
C ARG A 13 18.99 13.64 -1.22
N ILE A 14 18.56 12.92 -0.18
CA ILE A 14 17.51 11.90 -0.30
C ILE A 14 16.14 12.58 -0.43
N ASP A 15 15.92 13.67 0.30
CA ASP A 15 14.68 14.47 0.18
C ASP A 15 14.51 15.05 -1.23
N GLU A 16 15.59 15.56 -1.85
CA GLU A 16 15.57 16.01 -3.26
C GLU A 16 15.23 14.87 -4.22
N GLN A 17 15.74 13.66 -3.98
CA GLN A 17 15.42 12.49 -4.79
C GLN A 17 13.96 12.07 -4.65
N HIS A 18 13.41 12.07 -3.44
CA HIS A 18 12.00 11.80 -3.23
C HIS A 18 11.12 12.83 -3.97
N ILE A 19 11.42 14.13 -3.84
CA ILE A 19 10.68 15.20 -4.53
C ILE A 19 10.66 14.94 -6.04
N GLU A 20 11.80 14.54 -6.62
CA GLU A 20 11.88 14.23 -8.04
C GLU A 20 11.09 12.97 -8.40
N LEU A 21 11.16 11.89 -7.60
CA LEU A 21 10.32 10.70 -7.80
C LEU A 21 8.82 11.04 -7.79
N PHE A 22 8.36 11.85 -6.83
CA PHE A 22 6.99 12.33 -6.79
C PHE A 22 6.62 13.12 -8.05
N ARG A 23 7.52 14.00 -8.51
CA ARG A 23 7.33 14.77 -9.75
C ARG A 23 7.21 13.85 -10.97
N MET A 24 8.04 12.82 -11.06
CA MET A 24 8.03 11.88 -12.19
C MET A 24 6.76 11.01 -12.21
N THR A 25 6.31 10.56 -11.04
CA THR A 25 5.04 9.83 -10.90
C THR A 25 3.85 10.72 -11.29
N GLU A 26 3.84 11.99 -10.89
CA GLU A 26 2.82 12.96 -11.34
C GLU A 26 2.84 13.15 -12.86
N GLU A 27 4.02 13.26 -13.48
CA GLU A 27 4.12 13.41 -14.94
C GLU A 27 3.61 12.17 -15.67
N LEU A 28 3.82 10.95 -15.13
CA LEU A 28 3.23 9.72 -15.67
C LEU A 28 1.70 9.77 -15.60
N ILE A 29 1.13 10.12 -14.45
CA ILE A 29 -0.32 10.26 -14.28
C ILE A 29 -0.88 11.30 -15.26
N ARG A 30 -0.26 12.47 -15.38
CA ARG A 30 -0.69 13.52 -16.31
C ARG A 30 -0.58 13.09 -17.77
N ALA A 31 0.44 12.31 -18.13
CA ALA A 31 0.56 11.74 -19.48
C ALA A 31 -0.61 10.80 -19.77
N ILE A 32 -1.01 9.98 -18.80
CA ILE A 32 -2.16 9.06 -18.88
C ILE A 32 -3.46 9.85 -19.04
N GLU A 33 -3.70 10.89 -18.22
CA GLU A 33 -4.89 11.75 -18.30
C GLU A 33 -5.02 12.41 -19.68
N ARG A 34 -3.91 12.88 -20.24
CA ARG A 34 -3.86 13.56 -21.54
C ARG A 34 -3.89 12.58 -22.71
N ARG A 35 -3.88 11.27 -22.46
CA ARG A 35 -3.73 10.21 -23.47
C ARG A 35 -2.55 10.51 -24.40
N ALA A 36 -1.38 10.71 -23.80
CA ALA A 36 -0.14 10.97 -24.52
C ALA A 36 0.22 9.81 -25.48
N SER A 37 1.21 10.05 -26.34
CA SER A 37 1.67 9.02 -27.28
C SER A 37 2.46 7.92 -26.55
N THR A 38 2.55 6.74 -27.18
CA THR A 38 3.33 5.62 -26.67
C THR A 38 4.79 5.99 -26.39
N GLU A 39 5.40 6.83 -27.24
CA GLU A 39 6.77 7.30 -27.06
C GLU A 39 6.91 8.16 -25.80
N ALA A 40 5.87 8.93 -25.45
CA ALA A 40 5.86 9.71 -24.22
C ALA A 40 5.79 8.81 -22.99
N TYR A 41 4.97 7.75 -23.02
CA TYR A 41 4.93 6.76 -21.93
C TYR A 41 6.25 6.02 -21.78
N GLN A 42 6.83 5.52 -22.88
CA GLN A 42 8.15 4.88 -22.89
C GLN A 42 9.22 5.77 -22.25
N LYS A 43 9.24 7.05 -22.63
CA LYS A 43 10.21 8.01 -22.09
C LYS A 43 9.99 8.27 -20.61
N ALA A 44 8.74 8.46 -20.17
CA ALA A 44 8.42 8.69 -18.75
C ALA A 44 8.80 7.48 -17.89
N LEU A 45 8.46 6.27 -18.35
CA LEU A 45 8.74 5.02 -17.64
C LEU A 45 10.23 4.69 -17.60
N GLY A 46 10.94 4.88 -18.72
CA GLY A 46 12.39 4.69 -18.76
C GLY A 46 13.10 5.60 -17.77
N PHE A 47 12.75 6.89 -17.73
CA PHE A 47 13.32 7.79 -16.74
C PHE A 47 12.97 7.40 -15.31
N LEU A 48 11.70 7.07 -15.03
CA LEU A 48 11.27 6.70 -13.68
C LEU A 48 12.04 5.47 -13.18
N LYS A 49 12.16 4.43 -14.02
CA LYS A 49 12.90 3.21 -13.70
C LYS A 49 14.36 3.50 -13.37
N ASP A 50 15.05 4.25 -14.24
CA ASP A 50 16.46 4.59 -14.05
C ASP A 50 16.66 5.40 -12.76
N TYR A 51 15.73 6.31 -12.46
CA TYR A 51 15.80 7.17 -11.28
C TYR A 51 15.52 6.40 -9.98
N VAL A 52 14.56 5.47 -9.99
CA VAL A 52 14.27 4.58 -8.84
C VAL A 52 15.51 3.77 -8.46
N ILE A 53 16.18 3.15 -9.45
CA ILE A 53 17.40 2.36 -9.20
C ILE A 53 18.53 3.23 -8.63
N TYR A 54 18.70 4.44 -9.18
CA TYR A 54 19.68 5.39 -8.67
C TYR A 54 19.39 5.82 -7.23
N HIS A 55 18.14 6.16 -6.94
CA HIS A 55 17.69 6.58 -5.62
C HIS A 55 17.89 5.48 -4.57
N PHE A 56 17.46 4.24 -4.86
CA PHE A 56 17.60 3.11 -3.93
C PHE A 56 19.06 2.85 -3.58
N ALA A 57 19.98 2.91 -4.56
CA ALA A 57 21.39 2.72 -4.30
C ALA A 57 21.96 3.81 -3.35
N ASP A 58 21.56 5.06 -3.54
CA ASP A 58 21.98 6.18 -2.68
C ASP A 58 21.39 6.08 -1.27
N GLU A 59 20.12 5.74 -1.15
CA GLU A 59 19.43 5.59 0.13
C GLU A 59 19.99 4.42 0.94
N GLU A 60 20.19 3.26 0.32
CA GLU A 60 20.80 2.10 0.97
C GLU A 60 22.25 2.39 1.41
N GLN A 61 23.02 3.10 0.58
CA GLN A 61 24.37 3.54 0.96
C GLN A 61 24.33 4.47 2.17
N TYR A 62 23.38 5.41 2.20
CA TYR A 62 23.19 6.30 3.34
C TYR A 62 22.81 5.52 4.61
N GLN A 63 21.83 4.62 4.52
CA GLN A 63 21.38 3.78 5.63
C GLN A 63 22.50 2.88 6.17
N ALA A 64 23.30 2.29 5.28
CA ALA A 64 24.50 1.52 5.67
C ALA A 64 25.52 2.41 6.41
N SER A 65 25.72 3.65 5.96
CA SER A 65 26.67 4.58 6.58
C SER A 65 26.30 4.99 8.01
N ILE A 66 25.00 5.00 8.34
CA ILE A 66 24.48 5.32 9.67
C ILE A 66 24.20 4.08 10.53
N GLY A 67 24.47 2.87 10.01
CA GLY A 67 24.25 1.60 10.70
C GLY A 67 22.77 1.31 10.97
N TYR A 68 21.88 1.64 10.03
CA TYR A 68 20.44 1.39 10.16
C TYR A 68 20.15 -0.12 10.30
N SER A 69 19.48 -0.51 11.37
CA SER A 69 19.22 -1.93 11.70
C SER A 69 18.23 -2.60 10.74
N GLY A 70 17.35 -1.82 10.10
CA GLY A 70 16.35 -2.29 9.14
C GLY A 70 16.85 -2.41 7.70
N LEU A 71 18.14 -2.21 7.43
CA LEU A 71 18.68 -2.14 6.06
C LEU A 71 18.34 -3.40 5.23
N ALA A 72 18.47 -4.60 5.80
CA ALA A 72 18.24 -5.83 5.05
C ALA A 72 16.77 -5.99 4.60
N GLU A 73 15.82 -5.55 5.43
CA GLU A 73 14.39 -5.54 5.10
C GLU A 73 14.11 -4.50 4.02
N HIS A 74 14.66 -3.30 4.17
CA HIS A 74 14.51 -2.21 3.20
C HIS A 74 15.07 -2.56 1.80
N GLN A 75 16.22 -3.22 1.74
CA GLN A 75 16.80 -3.71 0.48
C GLN A 75 15.90 -4.75 -0.21
N LYS A 76 15.19 -5.55 0.58
CA LYS A 76 14.22 -6.52 0.06
C LYS A 76 13.02 -5.79 -0.55
N GLU A 77 12.46 -4.80 0.15
CA GLU A 77 11.36 -3.96 -0.35
C GLU A 77 11.74 -3.29 -1.68
N HIS A 78 12.94 -2.70 -1.79
CA HIS A 78 13.45 -2.11 -3.02
C HIS A 78 13.60 -3.11 -4.17
N SER A 79 14.10 -4.31 -3.86
CA SER A 79 14.29 -5.37 -4.85
C SER A 79 12.96 -5.88 -5.40
N GLU A 80 11.97 -6.07 -4.52
CA GLU A 80 10.62 -6.48 -4.88
C GLU A 80 9.92 -5.41 -5.73
N PHE A 81 10.00 -4.15 -5.33
CA PHE A 81 9.45 -3.03 -6.10
C PHE A 81 10.07 -2.92 -7.50
N THR A 82 11.41 -3.04 -7.59
CA THR A 82 12.12 -3.03 -8.87
C THR A 82 11.64 -4.17 -9.78
N SER A 83 11.46 -5.38 -9.23
CA SER A 83 10.93 -6.52 -10.00
C SER A 83 9.53 -6.23 -10.52
N THR A 84 8.65 -5.68 -9.69
CA THR A 84 7.28 -5.31 -10.06
C THR A 84 7.28 -4.30 -11.21
N VAL A 85 8.08 -3.23 -11.13
CA VAL A 85 8.19 -2.21 -12.21
C VAL A 85 8.66 -2.83 -13.52
N LEU A 86 9.64 -3.74 -13.47
CA LEU A 86 10.14 -4.46 -14.66
C LEU A 86 9.08 -5.38 -15.27
N ASP A 87 8.23 -6.01 -14.46
CA ASP A 87 7.15 -6.86 -14.97
C ASP A 87 6.03 -6.04 -15.62
N TYR A 88 5.74 -4.85 -15.08
CA TYR A 88 4.86 -3.88 -15.74
C TYR A 88 5.44 -3.38 -17.07
N GLU A 89 6.74 -3.08 -17.14
CA GLU A 89 7.39 -2.68 -18.38
C GLU A 89 7.22 -3.75 -19.46
N LYS A 90 7.50 -5.02 -19.15
CA LYS A 90 7.27 -6.15 -20.07
C LYS A 90 5.81 -6.27 -20.50
N LYS A 91 4.87 -6.12 -19.55
CA LYS A 91 3.43 -6.19 -19.82
C LYS A 91 3.01 -5.09 -20.78
N LEU A 92 3.47 -3.85 -20.55
CA LEU A 92 3.20 -2.68 -21.40
C LEU A 92 3.80 -2.82 -22.80
N GLU A 93 5.02 -3.34 -22.92
CA GLU A 93 5.62 -3.64 -24.22
C GLU A 93 4.80 -4.68 -25.00
N ALA A 94 4.31 -5.71 -24.31
CA ALA A 94 3.54 -6.79 -24.93
C ALA A 94 2.13 -6.36 -25.36
N ASN A 95 1.48 -5.47 -24.60
CA ASN A 95 0.11 -5.01 -24.88
C ASN A 95 0.05 -3.70 -25.69
N GLY A 96 1.19 -3.10 -26.03
CA GLY A 96 1.26 -1.87 -26.81
C GLY A 96 0.93 -0.61 -25.99
N TYR A 97 1.27 -0.60 -24.70
CA TYR A 97 1.04 0.51 -23.76
C TYR A 97 -0.44 0.83 -23.61
N ASP A 98 -1.26 -0.20 -23.37
CA ASP A 98 -2.69 -0.01 -23.17
C ASP A 98 -2.98 0.84 -21.92
N LEU A 99 -4.08 1.60 -21.98
CA LEU A 99 -4.41 2.58 -20.95
C LEU A 99 -4.73 1.95 -19.60
N ALA A 100 -5.32 0.75 -19.57
CA ALA A 100 -5.67 0.06 -18.34
C ALA A 100 -4.40 -0.37 -17.59
N THR A 101 -3.42 -0.95 -18.29
CA THR A 101 -2.14 -1.33 -17.68
C THR A 101 -1.32 -0.11 -17.24
N LEU A 102 -1.37 1.01 -17.98
CA LEU A 102 -0.72 2.25 -17.56
C LEU A 102 -1.32 2.82 -16.28
N LYS A 103 -2.65 2.84 -16.18
CA LYS A 103 -3.37 3.27 -14.98
C LYS A 103 -3.07 2.37 -13.78
N ASP A 104 -3.07 1.06 -14.01
CA ASP A 104 -2.71 0.05 -13.02
C ASP A 104 -1.30 0.32 -12.46
N LEU A 105 -0.30 0.46 -13.34
CA LEU A 105 1.06 0.84 -12.93
C LEU A 105 1.09 2.15 -12.14
N ALA A 106 0.39 3.19 -12.59
CA ALA A 106 0.36 4.49 -11.92
C ALA A 106 -0.27 4.42 -10.51
N GLY A 107 -1.32 3.61 -10.33
CA GLY A 107 -1.94 3.39 -9.02
C GLY A 107 -0.99 2.72 -8.04
N MET A 108 -0.37 1.61 -8.47
CA MET A 108 0.64 0.88 -7.67
C MET A 108 1.83 1.77 -7.31
N LEU A 109 2.45 2.46 -8.29
CA LEU A 109 3.58 3.36 -8.06
C LEU A 109 3.25 4.46 -7.06
N THR A 110 2.06 5.05 -7.16
CA THR A 110 1.64 6.17 -6.29
C THR A 110 1.47 5.70 -4.85
N ALA A 111 0.78 4.57 -4.66
CA ALA A 111 0.58 3.99 -3.35
C ALA A 111 1.91 3.60 -2.70
N TRP A 112 2.74 2.85 -3.42
CA TRP A 112 4.03 2.40 -2.91
C TRP A 112 4.94 3.57 -2.54
N LEU A 113 5.10 4.57 -3.43
CA LEU A 113 6.00 5.69 -3.19
C LEU A 113 5.57 6.54 -1.99
N ILE A 114 4.26 6.85 -1.87
CA ILE A 114 3.76 7.64 -0.73
C ILE A 114 4.06 6.91 0.58
N TYR A 115 3.74 5.62 0.62
CA TYR A 115 3.94 4.84 1.82
C TYR A 115 5.43 4.70 2.16
N HIS A 116 6.25 4.31 1.18
CA HIS A 116 7.71 4.15 1.32
C HIS A 116 8.36 5.38 1.96
N VAL A 117 8.12 6.55 1.38
CA VAL A 117 8.74 7.79 1.86
C VAL A 117 8.25 8.15 3.27
N ALA A 118 6.95 7.97 3.54
CA ALA A 118 6.35 8.31 4.82
C ALA A 118 6.76 7.34 5.95
N ASP A 119 6.88 6.05 5.65
CA ASP A 119 7.28 5.00 6.58
C ASP A 119 8.78 5.06 6.88
N THR A 120 9.63 5.21 5.85
CA THR A 120 11.07 5.38 6.01
C THR A 120 11.42 6.61 6.83
N GLY A 121 10.65 7.71 6.68
CA GLY A 121 10.76 8.89 7.54
C GLY A 121 10.48 8.62 9.01
N GLN A 122 9.41 7.89 9.31
CA GLN A 122 9.09 7.52 10.68
C GLN A 122 10.17 6.62 11.28
N LYS A 123 10.59 5.58 10.57
CA LYS A 123 11.58 4.60 11.04
C LYS A 123 12.98 5.20 11.27
N ILE A 124 13.39 6.21 10.48
CA ILE A 124 14.69 6.89 10.65
C ILE A 124 14.67 7.89 11.82
N VAL A 125 13.57 8.64 11.98
CA VAL A 125 13.41 9.64 13.06
C VAL A 125 13.20 8.95 14.41
N ASP A 126 12.47 7.83 14.45
CA ASP A 126 12.21 7.06 15.65
C ASP A 126 13.36 6.10 15.98
N ARG A 127 14.55 6.65 16.28
CA ARG A 127 15.61 5.90 16.97
C ARG A 127 15.22 5.45 18.39
N GLU A 128 14.12 5.94 18.97
CA GLU A 128 13.70 5.59 20.34
C GLU A 128 12.18 5.64 20.62
N LYS A 129 11.28 5.59 19.62
CA LYS A 129 9.86 5.38 19.93
C LYS A 129 9.50 3.90 19.88
N ALA A 130 9.63 3.33 21.07
CA ALA A 130 8.67 2.46 21.72
C ALA A 130 7.89 1.53 20.79
N THR A 131 8.16 0.25 20.96
CA THR A 131 7.15 -0.82 21.04
C THR A 131 5.80 -0.20 21.41
N TYR A 132 5.00 0.14 20.39
CA TYR A 132 3.68 0.72 20.59
C TYR A 132 2.92 -0.33 21.40
N GLY A 133 2.46 0.11 22.58
CA GLY A 133 2.23 -0.76 23.72
C GLY A 133 1.50 -2.04 23.32
N LYS A 134 2.02 -3.19 23.80
CA LYS A 134 1.40 -4.51 23.71
C LYS A 134 -0.13 -4.41 23.82
N LYS A 135 -0.81 -4.21 22.69
CA LYS A 135 -2.25 -4.39 22.59
C LYS A 135 -2.39 -5.90 22.52
N ASN A 136 -3.10 -6.48 23.48
CA ASN A 136 -3.49 -7.88 23.39
C ASN A 136 -4.49 -7.97 22.23
N PHE A 137 -4.00 -8.29 21.04
CA PHE A 137 -4.84 -8.65 19.91
C PHE A 137 -5.50 -9.99 20.25
N GLY A 138 -6.82 -10.00 20.34
CA GLY A 138 -7.58 -11.22 20.63
C GLY A 138 -7.70 -12.13 19.41
N GLN A 139 -7.61 -11.58 18.19
CA GLN A 139 -7.84 -12.28 16.92
C GLN A 139 -6.95 -11.74 15.79
N CYS A 140 -6.65 -12.57 14.78
CA CYS A 140 -5.84 -12.16 13.64
C CYS A 140 -6.46 -10.97 12.90
N VAL A 141 -7.78 -10.96 12.74
CA VAL A 141 -8.51 -9.87 12.07
C VAL A 141 -8.23 -8.50 12.67
N GLU A 142 -8.05 -8.39 13.98
CA GLU A 142 -7.74 -7.12 14.65
C GLU A 142 -6.38 -6.58 14.22
N LEU A 143 -5.38 -7.45 14.04
CA LEU A 143 -4.04 -7.05 13.61
C LEU A 143 -4.05 -6.49 12.18
N PHE A 144 -4.72 -7.19 11.25
CA PHE A 144 -4.86 -6.72 9.87
C PHE A 144 -5.66 -5.41 9.80
N SER A 145 -6.70 -5.27 10.62
CA SER A 145 -7.53 -4.05 10.68
C SER A 145 -6.77 -2.85 11.24
N GLU A 146 -5.96 -3.08 12.28
CA GLU A 146 -5.15 -2.04 12.89
C GLU A 146 -4.06 -1.55 11.92
N SER A 147 -3.39 -2.49 11.24
CA SER A 147 -2.45 -2.17 10.17
C SER A 147 -3.11 -1.35 9.04
N ALA A 148 -4.31 -1.74 8.61
CA ALA A 148 -5.06 -1.01 7.59
C ALA A 148 -5.34 0.45 8.00
N ALA A 149 -5.72 0.67 9.26
CA ALA A 149 -5.95 2.02 9.78
C ALA A 149 -4.67 2.86 9.77
N GLU A 150 -3.54 2.29 10.20
CA GLU A 150 -2.22 2.96 10.21
C GLU A 150 -1.76 3.35 8.80
N VAL A 151 -1.96 2.47 7.82
CA VAL A 151 -1.65 2.75 6.42
C VAL A 151 -2.54 3.88 5.89
N MET A 152 -3.85 3.87 6.19
CA MET A 152 -4.75 4.97 5.79
C MET A 152 -4.37 6.31 6.43
N GLU A 153 -3.97 6.31 7.71
CA GLU A 153 -3.45 7.51 8.40
C GLU A 153 -2.20 8.06 7.72
N THR A 154 -1.26 7.18 7.40
CA THR A 154 0.01 7.54 6.76
C THR A 154 -0.21 8.11 5.35
N MET A 155 -1.05 7.45 4.54
CA MET A 155 -1.19 7.79 3.13
C MET A 155 -2.20 8.93 2.88
N ALA A 156 -3.32 8.93 3.58
CA ALA A 156 -4.42 9.87 3.38
C ALA A 156 -4.60 10.88 4.52
N GLY A 157 -3.76 10.83 5.55
CA GLY A 157 -3.77 11.81 6.64
C GLY A 157 -5.01 11.75 7.52
N PHE A 158 -5.65 10.57 7.63
CA PHE A 158 -6.75 10.40 8.58
C PHE A 158 -6.27 10.69 10.00
N ASP A 159 -7.08 11.41 10.75
CA ASP A 159 -6.86 11.58 12.18
C ASP A 159 -7.39 10.32 12.89
N ARG A 160 -6.49 9.63 13.60
CA ARG A 160 -6.79 8.44 14.39
C ARG A 160 -8.01 8.60 15.29
N SER A 161 -8.20 9.78 15.87
CA SER A 161 -9.31 10.06 16.78
C SER A 161 -10.69 10.00 16.09
N ASN A 162 -10.71 10.09 14.76
CA ASN A 162 -11.91 10.01 13.93
C ASN A 162 -12.12 8.63 13.29
N ILE A 163 -11.19 7.68 13.49
CA ILE A 163 -11.34 6.31 13.04
C ILE A 163 -12.01 5.49 14.14
N ARG A 164 -13.08 4.77 13.82
CA ARG A 164 -13.78 3.88 14.76
C ARG A 164 -13.73 2.45 14.27
N LEU A 165 -13.15 1.56 15.07
CA LEU A 165 -13.13 0.13 14.82
C LEU A 165 -14.31 -0.52 15.55
N ARG A 166 -15.09 -1.33 14.83
CA ARG A 166 -16.22 -2.11 15.38
C ARG A 166 -16.16 -3.54 14.86
N THR A 167 -16.15 -4.50 15.77
CA THR A 167 -16.28 -5.91 15.40
C THR A 167 -17.71 -6.19 14.91
N VAL A 168 -17.80 -6.93 13.81
CA VAL A 168 -19.04 -7.37 13.19
C VAL A 168 -19.03 -8.89 13.10
N TYR A 169 -20.22 -9.50 13.26
CA TYR A 169 -20.38 -10.95 13.35
C TYR A 169 -21.53 -11.41 12.49
N ASP A 170 -21.38 -12.59 11.90
CA ASP A 170 -22.41 -13.32 11.16
C ASP A 170 -23.16 -12.42 10.14
N HIS A 171 -22.41 -11.65 9.35
CA HIS A 171 -23.00 -10.77 8.34
C HIS A 171 -22.38 -10.98 6.95
N GLN A 172 -22.97 -10.31 5.97
CA GLN A 172 -22.41 -10.22 4.63
C GLN A 172 -21.49 -9.00 4.56
N MET A 173 -20.25 -9.23 4.14
CA MET A 173 -19.24 -8.20 3.99
C MET A 173 -19.75 -7.03 3.15
N GLN A 174 -19.48 -5.81 3.61
CA GLN A 174 -19.89 -4.57 2.95
C GLN A 174 -18.75 -3.96 2.14
N GLY A 175 -19.09 -3.28 1.05
CA GLY A 175 -18.13 -2.58 0.19
C GLY A 175 -18.60 -2.52 -1.26
N ASP A 176 -17.94 -1.66 -2.03
CA ASP A 176 -18.10 -1.53 -3.48
C ASP A 176 -16.90 -2.12 -4.24
N VAL A 177 -15.72 -2.15 -3.60
CA VAL A 177 -14.50 -2.78 -4.11
C VAL A 177 -13.94 -3.71 -3.07
N PHE A 178 -13.62 -4.92 -3.47
CA PHE A 178 -13.05 -5.93 -2.60
C PHE A 178 -11.66 -6.31 -3.07
N VAL A 179 -10.69 -6.27 -2.15
CA VAL A 179 -9.32 -6.73 -2.39
C VAL A 179 -9.06 -7.94 -1.51
N GLU A 180 -8.64 -9.04 -2.13
CA GLU A 180 -8.33 -10.29 -1.48
C GLU A 180 -6.82 -10.56 -1.53
N ILE A 181 -6.26 -11.02 -0.41
CA ILE A 181 -4.88 -11.48 -0.28
C ILE A 181 -4.90 -12.87 0.35
N GLU A 182 -4.29 -13.84 -0.35
CA GLU A 182 -4.10 -15.19 0.19
C GLU A 182 -2.96 -15.19 1.23
N LEU A 183 -3.22 -15.84 2.37
CA LEU A 183 -2.28 -16.01 3.48
C LEU A 183 -1.76 -17.45 3.47
N VAL A 184 -0.44 -17.60 3.51
CA VAL A 184 0.26 -18.89 3.43
C VAL A 184 1.21 -19.03 4.61
N GLY A 185 1.29 -20.22 5.21
CA GLY A 185 2.17 -20.49 6.34
C GLY A 185 1.45 -21.20 7.47
N GLU A 186 1.75 -20.82 8.70
CA GLU A 186 1.01 -21.29 9.88
C GLU A 186 -0.36 -20.61 9.95
N LEU A 187 -0.42 -19.31 9.64
CA LEU A 187 -1.69 -18.64 9.36
C LEU A 187 -2.05 -18.86 7.88
N ARG A 188 -3.01 -19.74 7.64
CA ARG A 188 -3.47 -20.08 6.28
C ARG A 188 -4.90 -19.65 6.06
N GLY A 189 -5.16 -19.03 4.92
CA GLY A 189 -6.49 -18.60 4.52
C GLY A 189 -6.44 -17.39 3.61
N LYS A 190 -7.31 -16.41 3.86
CA LYS A 190 -7.33 -15.16 3.10
C LYS A 190 -7.76 -13.98 3.97
N ALA A 191 -7.19 -12.82 3.68
CA ALA A 191 -7.67 -11.54 4.17
C ALA A 191 -8.43 -10.84 3.03
N VAL A 192 -9.60 -10.27 3.33
CA VAL A 192 -10.41 -9.52 2.37
C VAL A 192 -10.74 -8.14 2.93
N PHE A 193 -10.57 -7.13 2.09
CA PHE A 193 -10.76 -5.72 2.41
C PHE A 193 -11.86 -5.15 1.52
N GLY A 194 -12.96 -4.71 2.11
CA GLY A 194 -14.14 -4.18 1.45
C GLY A 194 -14.19 -2.67 1.61
N PHE A 195 -13.89 -1.94 0.54
CA PHE A 195 -13.89 -0.49 0.52
C PHE A 195 -15.22 0.01 -0.01
N SER A 196 -15.85 0.93 0.72
CA SER A 196 -16.92 1.78 0.14
C SER A 196 -16.38 2.64 -1.00
N LYS A 197 -17.21 2.97 -1.99
CA LYS A 197 -16.84 3.83 -3.12
C LYS A 197 -16.35 5.19 -2.65
N GLU A 198 -16.98 5.76 -1.62
CA GLU A 198 -16.60 7.04 -1.06
C GLU A 198 -15.18 6.99 -0.47
N LEU A 199 -14.87 5.94 0.31
CA LEU A 199 -13.55 5.79 0.90
C LEU A 199 -12.49 5.52 -0.17
N ALA A 200 -12.78 4.63 -1.13
CA ALA A 200 -11.90 4.29 -2.24
C ALA A 200 -11.46 5.55 -3.01
N LEU A 201 -12.43 6.37 -3.42
CA LEU A 201 -12.17 7.61 -4.14
C LEU A 201 -11.46 8.64 -3.26
N TYR A 202 -11.85 8.76 -1.98
CA TYR A 202 -11.21 9.70 -1.06
C TYR A 202 -9.71 9.39 -0.88
N LEU A 203 -9.36 8.13 -0.63
CA LEU A 203 -7.98 7.69 -0.46
C LEU A 203 -7.14 8.08 -1.68
N VAL A 204 -7.60 7.67 -2.87
CA VAL A 204 -6.84 7.87 -4.10
C VAL A 204 -6.79 9.33 -4.51
N ASN A 205 -7.89 10.09 -4.40
CA ASN A 205 -7.91 11.53 -4.67
C ASN A 205 -6.97 12.30 -3.74
N THR A 206 -6.89 11.91 -2.46
CA THR A 206 -6.00 12.53 -1.49
C THR A 206 -4.53 12.24 -1.80
N MET A 207 -4.23 11.04 -2.27
CA MET A 207 -2.88 10.61 -2.63
C MET A 207 -2.39 11.25 -3.94
N THR A 208 -3.24 11.26 -4.96
CA THR A 208 -2.88 11.74 -6.32
C THR A 208 -3.13 13.22 -6.52
N MET A 209 -3.89 13.86 -5.62
CA MET A 209 -4.42 15.23 -5.78
C MET A 209 -5.31 15.39 -7.02
N MET A 210 -6.03 14.32 -7.39
CA MET A 210 -6.99 14.28 -8.50
C MET A 210 -8.44 14.36 -8.00
N GLU A 211 -9.38 14.55 -8.93
CA GLU A 211 -10.83 14.55 -8.69
C GLU A 211 -11.49 13.37 -9.42
N LEU A 212 -11.12 12.14 -9.04
CA LEU A 212 -11.72 10.91 -9.55
C LEU A 212 -13.13 10.73 -8.99
N THR A 213 -14.07 10.37 -9.86
CA THR A 213 -15.48 10.11 -9.51
C THR A 213 -15.89 8.65 -9.68
N GLU A 214 -15.04 7.85 -10.32
CA GLU A 214 -15.30 6.45 -10.64
C GLU A 214 -14.10 5.59 -10.26
N ILE A 215 -14.40 4.33 -9.96
CA ILE A 215 -13.40 3.33 -9.59
C ILE A 215 -12.90 2.70 -10.89
N ASP A 216 -11.76 3.19 -11.35
CA ASP A 216 -11.06 2.66 -12.51
C ASP A 216 -9.81 1.85 -12.13
N GLU A 217 -9.01 1.47 -13.12
CA GLU A 217 -7.83 0.64 -12.91
C GLU A 217 -6.77 1.31 -12.02
N LEU A 218 -6.69 2.64 -12.04
CA LEU A 218 -5.78 3.40 -11.17
C LEU A 218 -6.25 3.30 -9.73
N VAL A 219 -7.55 3.52 -9.49
CA VAL A 219 -8.13 3.41 -8.14
C VAL A 219 -7.97 2.00 -7.60
N GLN A 220 -8.35 0.99 -8.38
CA GLN A 220 -8.24 -0.42 -7.97
C GLN A 220 -6.80 -0.80 -7.64
N SER A 221 -5.84 -0.40 -8.47
CA SER A 221 -4.44 -0.74 -8.24
C SER A 221 -3.86 -0.06 -7.00
N ALA A 222 -4.20 1.21 -6.76
CA ALA A 222 -3.80 1.90 -5.53
C ALA A 222 -4.37 1.23 -4.27
N LEU A 223 -5.62 0.75 -4.32
CA LEU A 223 -6.22 0.00 -3.20
C LEU A 223 -5.60 -1.39 -3.01
N CYS A 224 -5.26 -2.08 -4.11
CA CYS A 224 -4.52 -3.34 -4.06
C CYS A 224 -3.18 -3.16 -3.36
N GLU A 225 -2.44 -2.13 -3.73
CA GLU A 225 -1.13 -1.85 -3.12
C GLU A 225 -1.26 -1.44 -1.65
N LEU A 226 -2.25 -0.60 -1.30
CA LEU A 226 -2.56 -0.27 0.09
C LEU A 226 -2.86 -1.52 0.93
N THR A 227 -3.66 -2.43 0.38
CA THR A 227 -4.02 -3.70 1.03
C THR A 227 -2.80 -4.62 1.15
N ASN A 228 -1.94 -4.66 0.14
CA ASN A 228 -0.68 -5.42 0.16
C ASN A 228 0.25 -4.93 1.28
N ILE A 229 0.44 -3.61 1.38
CA ILE A 229 1.22 -2.99 2.45
C ILE A 229 0.61 -3.30 3.83
N SER A 230 -0.71 -3.15 3.97
CA SER A 230 -1.41 -3.43 5.24
C SER A 230 -1.22 -4.88 5.68
N CYS A 231 -1.38 -5.84 4.76
CA CYS A 231 -1.15 -7.25 5.04
C CYS A 231 0.33 -7.57 5.30
N GLY A 232 1.25 -6.90 4.61
CA GLY A 232 2.70 -7.06 4.81
C GLY A 232 3.12 -6.65 6.21
N ASN A 233 2.68 -5.49 6.67
CA ASN A 233 2.91 -5.01 8.04
C ASN A 233 2.36 -5.97 9.09
N ALA A 234 1.12 -6.46 8.90
CA ALA A 234 0.50 -7.44 9.80
C ALA A 234 1.27 -8.77 9.82
N ALA A 235 1.73 -9.25 8.66
CA ALA A 235 2.56 -10.44 8.54
C ALA A 235 3.91 -10.28 9.26
N SER A 236 4.57 -9.13 9.11
CA SER A 236 5.81 -8.81 9.84
C SER A 236 5.61 -8.81 11.36
N GLU A 237 4.49 -8.27 11.85
CA GLU A 237 4.14 -8.31 13.29
C GLU A 237 3.87 -9.75 13.77
N LEU A 238 3.21 -10.59 12.97
CA LEU A 238 3.06 -12.03 13.27
C LEU A 238 4.42 -12.74 13.34
N ALA A 239 5.34 -12.42 12.43
CA ALA A 239 6.68 -12.99 12.42
C ALA A 239 7.47 -12.63 13.69
N GLN A 240 7.31 -11.41 14.23
CA GLN A 240 7.88 -11.02 15.52
C GLN A 240 7.35 -11.89 16.68
N ARG A 241 6.11 -12.36 16.56
CA ARG A 241 5.46 -13.32 17.49
C ARG A 241 5.77 -14.78 17.16
N ARG A 242 6.66 -15.03 16.19
CA ARG A 242 7.07 -16.35 15.71
C ARG A 242 5.94 -17.15 15.06
N ILE A 243 4.96 -16.46 14.49
CA ILE A 243 3.90 -17.06 13.68
C ILE A 243 4.25 -16.79 12.22
N SER A 244 4.50 -17.84 11.44
CA SER A 244 4.84 -17.68 10.03
C SER A 244 3.60 -17.35 9.19
N CYS A 245 3.64 -16.23 8.47
CA CYS A 245 2.62 -15.81 7.52
C CYS A 245 3.28 -15.07 6.35
N ASP A 246 3.21 -15.67 5.17
CA ASP A 246 3.55 -15.07 3.89
C ASP A 246 2.26 -14.64 3.18
N ILE A 247 2.33 -13.55 2.41
CA ILE A 247 1.19 -13.03 1.66
C ILE A 247 1.41 -13.23 0.15
N ARG A 248 0.32 -13.52 -0.57
CA ARG A 248 0.31 -13.54 -2.04
C ARG A 248 -0.05 -12.17 -2.61
N PRO A 249 0.26 -11.92 -3.90
CA PRO A 249 -0.17 -10.69 -4.55
C PRO A 249 -1.67 -10.44 -4.41
N PRO A 250 -2.10 -9.18 -4.21
CA PRO A 250 -3.51 -8.82 -4.08
C PRO A 250 -4.26 -9.04 -5.38
N VAL A 251 -5.54 -9.42 -5.26
CA VAL A 251 -6.47 -9.50 -6.38
C VAL A 251 -7.78 -8.82 -6.03
N THR A 252 -8.33 -8.05 -6.97
CA THR A 252 -9.71 -7.55 -6.82
C THR A 252 -10.69 -8.71 -7.00
N CYS A 253 -11.69 -8.80 -6.14
CA CYS A 253 -12.70 -9.86 -6.19
C CYS A 253 -14.13 -9.30 -6.14
N ASP A 254 -15.10 -10.18 -6.39
CA ASP A 254 -16.52 -9.89 -6.12
C ASP A 254 -16.79 -10.14 -4.64
N GLY A 255 -17.46 -9.22 -3.94
CA GLY A 255 -17.78 -9.33 -2.51
C GLY A 255 -18.59 -10.58 -2.14
N ALA A 256 -19.24 -11.24 -3.11
CA ALA A 256 -19.86 -12.55 -2.92
C ALA A 256 -18.83 -13.67 -2.59
N SER A 257 -17.55 -13.49 -2.90
CA SER A 257 -16.48 -14.48 -2.68
C SER A 257 -16.13 -14.72 -1.20
N CYS A 258 -16.59 -13.84 -0.31
CA CYS A 258 -16.39 -13.95 1.13
C CYS A 258 -17.40 -14.90 1.80
N GLY A 259 -18.51 -15.23 1.11
CA GLY A 259 -19.59 -16.01 1.69
C GLY A 259 -20.51 -15.21 2.62
N LEU A 260 -21.47 -15.91 3.22
CA LEU A 260 -22.41 -15.35 4.21
C LEU A 260 -21.96 -15.75 5.62
N GLY A 261 -22.16 -14.87 6.59
CA GLY A 261 -21.93 -15.17 8.00
C GLY A 261 -20.47 -15.03 8.42
N VAL A 262 -19.75 -14.05 7.86
CA VAL A 262 -18.35 -13.79 8.21
C VAL A 262 -18.24 -12.92 9.46
N ASN A 263 -17.13 -13.05 10.16
CA ASN A 263 -16.76 -12.15 11.25
C ASN A 263 -15.64 -11.22 10.77
N GLY A 264 -15.73 -9.95 11.13
CA GLY A 264 -14.84 -8.93 10.62
C GLY A 264 -14.71 -7.75 11.55
N VAL A 265 -13.98 -6.75 11.10
CA VAL A 265 -13.88 -5.44 11.73
C VAL A 265 -14.25 -4.38 10.71
N CYS A 266 -15.25 -3.57 11.03
CA CYS A 266 -15.54 -2.35 10.30
C CYS A 266 -14.69 -1.21 10.85
N ILE A 267 -14.05 -0.49 9.95
CA ILE A 267 -13.29 0.72 10.17
C ILE A 267 -14.10 1.87 9.58
N ASP A 268 -14.82 2.58 10.44
CA ASP A 268 -15.62 3.74 10.04
C ASP A 268 -14.71 4.99 10.06
N THR A 269 -14.64 5.69 8.93
CA THR A 269 -13.89 6.95 8.78
C THR A 269 -14.83 8.11 8.45
N THR A 270 -14.29 9.34 8.37
CA THR A 270 -15.05 10.51 7.92
C THR A 270 -15.39 10.49 6.43
N ALA A 271 -14.74 9.63 5.64
CA ALA A 271 -14.88 9.58 4.19
C ALA A 271 -15.56 8.30 3.66
N GLY A 272 -15.98 7.40 4.55
CA GLY A 272 -16.58 6.11 4.21
C GLY A 272 -16.08 4.98 5.11
N GLY A 273 -16.52 3.76 4.82
CA GLY A 273 -16.16 2.55 5.56
C GLY A 273 -15.16 1.67 4.82
N LEU A 274 -14.29 1.04 5.59
CA LEU A 274 -13.50 -0.14 5.20
C LEU A 274 -13.93 -1.30 6.10
N GLU A 275 -14.22 -2.46 5.52
CA GLU A 275 -14.40 -3.69 6.29
C GLU A 275 -13.24 -4.65 6.05
N VAL A 276 -12.67 -5.20 7.12
CA VAL A 276 -11.59 -6.19 7.05
C VAL A 276 -12.09 -7.51 7.61
N VAL A 277 -11.95 -8.57 6.82
CA VAL A 277 -12.33 -9.94 7.17
C VAL A 277 -11.12 -10.82 6.98
N VAL A 278 -10.80 -11.67 7.96
CA VAL A 278 -9.73 -12.66 7.86
C VAL A 278 -10.34 -14.05 8.02
N LEU A 279 -10.35 -14.81 6.94
CA LEU A 279 -10.91 -16.16 6.86
C LEU A 279 -9.75 -17.14 6.91
N VAL A 280 -9.56 -17.80 8.04
CA VAL A 280 -8.45 -18.73 8.26
C VAL A 280 -8.95 -20.13 8.54
N ASP A 281 -8.18 -21.12 8.10
CA ASP A 281 -8.51 -22.54 8.33
C ASP A 281 -8.46 -22.86 9.83
N HIS A 282 -7.49 -22.27 10.54
CA HIS A 282 -7.30 -22.35 11.99
C HIS A 282 -6.70 -21.04 12.50
N GLU A 283 -7.25 -20.47 13.57
CA GLU A 283 -6.63 -19.32 14.25
C GLU A 283 -5.48 -19.80 15.17
N PRO A 284 -4.24 -19.33 14.96
CA PRO A 284 -3.16 -19.58 15.91
C PRO A 284 -3.43 -18.82 17.22
N SER A 285 -3.00 -19.39 18.34
CA SER A 285 -3.08 -18.69 19.64
C SER A 285 -2.06 -17.53 19.65
N LEU A 286 -2.57 -16.29 19.58
CA LEU A 286 -1.79 -15.04 19.62
C LEU A 286 -1.20 -14.73 21.00
#